data_AF-A0A7N2M8T5-F1
#
_entry.id   AF-A0A7N2M8T5-F1
#
_cell.length_a   1.000
_cell.length_b   1.000
_cell.length_c   1.000
_cell.angle_alpha   90.00
_cell.angle_beta   90.00
_cell.angle_gamma   90.00
#
_symmetry.space_group_name_H-M   'P 1'
#
loop_
_entity.id
_entity.type
_entity.pdbx_description
1 polymer ?
#
loop_
_entity_poly.entity_id
_entity_poly.type
_entity_poly.pdbx_seq_one_letter_code
_entity_poly.pdbx_strand_id
1 'polypeptide(L)'
;MEINRTCPKKHELKLYNNPNKKCYKCNGCKEYGNNGMRYRCDDCNYDLHKDCMFSKPTTTHEIFKDFVFKFYEQPPPSKLYGKRTKRYCNACGKHVKGFIYHCPEKDLDLHPCCLNLMKEFQIDHVKFHLRGTKAKCIFCNQIDLSGIEVWSYVSECGEYNVHVSCIRELIVDELENGTTDILALKNLGLPIQRRLKRNGWMGKCA
;
A
#
# COMPACT_ATOMS: atom_id res chain seq x y z
N MET A 1 -23.59 -3.31 5.30
CA MET A 1 -23.65 -4.25 4.15
C MET A 1 -22.37 -4.10 3.35
N GLU A 2 -21.66 -5.20 3.10
CA GLU A 2 -20.52 -5.21 2.17
C GLU A 2 -21.06 -5.14 0.74
N ILE A 3 -20.56 -4.20 -0.06
CA ILE A 3 -21.01 -4.03 -1.45
C ILE A 3 -20.17 -4.96 -2.31
N ASN A 4 -20.77 -6.00 -2.89
CA ASN A 4 -20.09 -6.83 -3.88
C ASN A 4 -19.95 -6.02 -5.18
N ARG A 5 -18.72 -5.63 -5.50
CA ARG A 5 -18.43 -4.86 -6.71
C ARG A 5 -18.41 -5.75 -7.96
N THR A 6 -18.89 -5.20 -9.06
CA THR A 6 -18.80 -5.79 -10.39
C THR A 6 -17.85 -4.99 -11.27
N CYS A 7 -17.49 -5.53 -12.44
CA CYS A 7 -16.79 -4.73 -13.45
C CYS A 7 -17.74 -3.66 -14.03
N PRO A 8 -17.26 -2.72 -14.88
CA PRO A 8 -18.12 -1.72 -15.51
C PRO A 8 -19.26 -2.30 -16.36
N LYS A 9 -19.10 -3.51 -16.89
CA LYS A 9 -20.15 -4.25 -17.62
C LYS A 9 -21.07 -5.10 -16.72
N LYS A 10 -20.98 -4.92 -15.39
CA LYS A 10 -21.74 -5.65 -14.37
C LYS A 10 -21.48 -7.16 -14.31
N HIS A 11 -20.38 -7.64 -14.87
CA HIS A 11 -19.95 -9.02 -14.65
C HIS A 11 -19.42 -9.19 -13.22
N GLU A 12 -19.71 -10.33 -12.63
CA GLU A 12 -19.14 -10.75 -11.35
C GLU A 12 -17.62 -10.92 -11.46
N LEU A 13 -16.88 -10.53 -10.42
CA LEU A 13 -15.46 -10.81 -10.31
C LEU A 13 -15.27 -12.07 -9.47
N LYS A 14 -14.43 -12.99 -9.95
CA LYS A 14 -14.09 -14.22 -9.24
C LYS A 14 -12.73 -14.10 -8.58
N LEU A 15 -12.53 -14.80 -7.47
CA LEU A 15 -11.21 -14.90 -6.84
C LEU A 15 -10.26 -15.58 -7.82
N TYR A 16 -9.19 -14.89 -8.16
CA TYR A 16 -8.13 -15.37 -9.04
C TYR A 16 -6.82 -15.36 -8.27
N ASN A 17 -6.14 -16.51 -8.27
CA ASN A 17 -4.83 -16.68 -7.67
C ASN A 17 -3.90 -17.34 -8.67
N ASN A 18 -2.95 -16.58 -9.20
CA ASN A 18 -1.93 -17.11 -10.10
C ASN A 18 -0.53 -16.84 -9.53
N PRO A 19 0.18 -17.87 -9.05
CA PRO A 19 1.51 -17.71 -8.47
C PRO A 19 2.57 -17.29 -9.49
N ASN A 20 2.31 -17.45 -10.80
CA ASN A 20 3.20 -17.05 -11.89
C ASN A 20 2.93 -15.62 -12.38
N LYS A 21 1.73 -15.07 -12.12
CA LYS A 21 1.36 -13.68 -12.49
C LYS A 21 1.11 -12.85 -11.23
N LYS A 22 2.21 -12.56 -10.53
CA LYS A 22 2.18 -11.97 -9.17
C LYS A 22 1.86 -10.47 -9.15
N CYS A 23 2.28 -9.73 -10.17
CA CYS A 23 2.02 -8.29 -10.28
C CYS A 23 0.76 -8.04 -11.12
N TYR A 24 -0.07 -7.11 -10.67
CA TYR A 24 -1.21 -6.60 -11.42
C TYR A 24 -1.55 -5.20 -10.96
N LYS A 25 -2.29 -4.46 -11.79
CA LYS A 25 -2.77 -3.15 -11.44
C LYS A 25 -4.25 -3.21 -11.12
N CYS A 26 -4.64 -2.79 -9.92
CA CYS A 26 -6.03 -2.74 -9.52
C CYS A 26 -6.77 -1.65 -10.33
N ASN A 27 -7.89 -2.00 -10.97
CA ASN A 27 -8.71 -1.07 -11.72
C ASN A 27 -9.49 -0.10 -10.81
N GLY A 28 -9.67 -0.41 -9.53
CA GLY A 28 -10.33 0.45 -8.54
C GLY A 28 -9.42 1.59 -8.07
N CYS A 29 -8.42 1.28 -7.23
CA CYS A 29 -7.54 2.29 -6.63
C CYS A 29 -6.34 2.69 -7.50
N LYS A 30 -6.08 1.97 -8.61
CA LYS A 30 -4.95 2.16 -9.54
C LYS A 30 -3.56 1.84 -8.99
N GLU A 31 -3.48 1.27 -7.79
CA GLU A 31 -2.24 0.75 -7.20
C GLU A 31 -1.95 -0.69 -7.62
N TYR A 32 -0.68 -1.08 -7.54
CA TYR A 32 -0.25 -2.45 -7.79
C TYR A 32 -0.71 -3.40 -6.67
N GLY A 33 -1.12 -4.60 -7.04
CA GLY A 33 -1.28 -5.73 -6.15
C GLY A 33 -0.05 -6.61 -6.14
N ASN A 34 0.20 -7.24 -5.00
CA ASN A 34 1.27 -8.22 -4.83
C ASN A 34 0.69 -9.64 -4.72
N ASN A 35 1.55 -10.64 -4.90
CA ASN A 35 1.28 -12.07 -4.65
C ASN A 35 0.19 -12.71 -5.54
N GLY A 36 -0.25 -12.05 -6.62
CA GLY A 36 -1.12 -12.62 -7.65
C GLY A 36 -2.59 -12.81 -7.26
N MET A 37 -2.92 -12.73 -5.96
CA MET A 37 -4.29 -12.84 -5.45
C MET A 37 -5.09 -11.57 -5.73
N ARG A 38 -6.21 -11.71 -6.43
CA ARG A 38 -7.07 -10.62 -6.89
C ARG A 38 -8.49 -11.09 -7.12
N TYR A 39 -9.43 -10.17 -7.22
CA TYR A 39 -10.75 -10.43 -7.81
C TYR A 39 -10.68 -10.03 -9.27
N ARG A 40 -11.04 -10.93 -10.19
CA ARG A 40 -10.87 -10.73 -11.63
C ARG A 40 -12.14 -11.05 -12.40
N CYS A 41 -12.46 -10.21 -13.36
CA CYS A 41 -13.32 -10.54 -14.49
C CYS A 41 -12.43 -10.73 -15.71
N ASP A 42 -12.36 -11.96 -16.22
CA ASP A 42 -11.51 -12.30 -17.37
C ASP A 42 -11.98 -11.60 -18.65
N ASP A 43 -13.29 -11.58 -18.92
CA ASP A 43 -13.88 -10.98 -20.13
C ASP A 43 -13.58 -9.48 -20.27
N CYS A 44 -13.48 -8.78 -19.15
CA CYS A 44 -13.22 -7.34 -19.11
C CYS A 44 -11.77 -7.01 -18.76
N ASN A 45 -10.93 -8.00 -18.48
CA ASN A 45 -9.59 -7.83 -17.92
C ASN A 45 -9.59 -6.83 -16.75
N TYR A 46 -10.55 -7.01 -15.83
CA TYR A 46 -10.81 -6.07 -14.74
C TYR A 46 -10.43 -6.71 -13.40
N ASP A 47 -9.38 -6.19 -12.78
CA ASP A 47 -8.78 -6.71 -11.55
C ASP A 47 -9.03 -5.76 -10.38
N LEU A 48 -9.43 -6.28 -9.22
CA LEU A 48 -9.51 -5.55 -7.96
C LEU A 48 -8.69 -6.23 -6.87
N HIS A 49 -8.06 -5.44 -6.00
CA HIS A 49 -7.61 -5.93 -4.70
C HIS A 49 -8.79 -6.45 -3.89
N LYS A 50 -8.56 -7.37 -2.95
CA LYS A 50 -9.58 -7.78 -1.97
C LYS A 50 -10.16 -6.57 -1.22
N ASP A 51 -9.31 -5.64 -0.78
CA ASP A 51 -9.74 -4.42 -0.06
C ASP A 51 -10.55 -3.46 -0.93
N CYS A 52 -10.30 -3.47 -2.25
CA CYS A 52 -11.08 -2.68 -3.20
C CYS A 52 -12.42 -3.36 -3.52
N MET A 53 -12.44 -4.70 -3.62
CA MET A 53 -13.63 -5.51 -3.87
C MET A 53 -14.66 -5.34 -2.75
N PHE A 54 -14.22 -5.41 -1.49
CA PHE A 54 -15.09 -5.40 -0.30
C PHE A 54 -14.93 -4.13 0.54
N SER A 55 -14.74 -2.98 -0.10
CA SER A 55 -14.63 -1.71 0.61
C SER A 55 -15.93 -1.41 1.40
N LYS A 56 -15.78 -1.11 2.69
CA LYS A 56 -16.87 -0.70 3.55
C LYS A 56 -17.22 0.78 3.28
N PRO A 57 -18.48 1.20 3.43
CA PRO A 57 -18.84 2.62 3.26
C PRO A 57 -18.06 3.55 4.18
N THR A 58 -17.77 3.10 5.41
CA THR A 58 -17.00 3.85 6.41
C THR A 58 -16.06 2.93 7.18
N THR A 59 -14.97 3.49 7.68
CA THR A 59 -13.97 2.78 8.49
C THR A 59 -13.14 3.76 9.32
N THR A 60 -12.39 3.24 10.28
CA THR A 60 -11.35 3.97 11.02
C THR A 60 -10.00 3.28 10.81
N HIS A 61 -8.91 3.93 11.21
CA HIS A 61 -7.58 3.33 11.23
C HIS A 61 -6.86 3.66 12.53
N GLU A 62 -6.12 2.71 13.09
CA GLU A 62 -5.52 2.84 14.42
C GLU A 62 -4.47 3.95 14.54
N ILE A 63 -3.77 4.27 13.45
CA ILE A 63 -2.80 5.39 13.40
C ILE A 63 -3.52 6.75 13.46
N PHE A 64 -4.75 6.81 12.94
CA PHE A 64 -5.57 8.02 12.87
C PHE A 64 -6.73 7.94 13.86
N LYS A 65 -6.44 7.56 15.12
CA LYS A 65 -7.44 7.37 16.17
C LYS A 65 -8.51 8.47 16.10
N ASP A 66 -9.77 8.05 16.20
CA ASP A 66 -10.97 8.90 16.18
C ASP A 66 -11.37 9.53 14.83
N PHE A 67 -10.62 9.31 13.75
CA PHE A 67 -11.00 9.81 12.42
C PHE A 67 -11.79 8.76 11.61
N VAL A 68 -12.96 9.17 11.15
CA VAL A 68 -13.82 8.36 10.27
C VAL A 68 -13.48 8.66 8.81
N PHE A 69 -13.10 7.61 8.10
CA PHE A 69 -12.91 7.63 6.66
C PHE A 69 -14.16 7.13 5.95
N LYS A 70 -14.58 7.85 4.92
CA LYS A 70 -15.68 7.49 4.02
C LYS A 70 -15.11 6.99 2.70
N PHE A 71 -15.69 5.92 2.17
CA PHE A 71 -15.29 5.39 0.87
C PHE A 71 -15.88 6.20 -0.28
N TYR A 72 -15.09 6.46 -1.32
CA TYR A 72 -15.53 7.02 -2.59
C TYR A 72 -14.88 6.27 -3.76
N GLU A 73 -15.62 6.13 -4.86
CA GLU A 73 -15.07 5.51 -6.09
C GLU A 73 -14.12 6.44 -6.84
N GLN A 74 -14.25 7.75 -6.63
CA GLN A 74 -13.35 8.77 -7.16
C GLN A 74 -12.96 9.75 -6.05
N PRO A 75 -11.75 10.32 -6.11
CA PRO A 75 -11.32 11.34 -5.16
C PRO A 75 -12.29 12.52 -5.17
N PRO A 76 -12.79 12.99 -4.00
CA PRO A 76 -13.56 14.21 -3.94
C PRO A 76 -12.69 15.40 -4.37
N PRO A 77 -13.26 16.55 -4.77
CA PRO A 77 -12.49 17.76 -5.04
C PRO A 77 -11.59 18.11 -3.86
N SER A 78 -10.34 18.49 -4.14
CA SER A 78 -9.44 19.01 -3.10
C SER A 78 -9.98 20.34 -2.58
N LYS A 79 -9.90 20.54 -1.25
CA LYS A 79 -10.18 21.85 -0.64
C LYS A 79 -9.07 22.87 -0.94
N LEU A 80 -7.93 22.40 -1.43
CA LEU A 80 -6.78 23.22 -1.81
C LEU A 80 -6.91 23.69 -3.26
N TYR A 81 -6.61 24.96 -3.49
CA TYR A 81 -6.58 25.59 -4.81
C TYR A 81 -5.15 25.62 -5.38
N GLY A 82 -5.01 25.70 -6.71
CA GLY A 82 -3.71 25.81 -7.39
C GLY A 82 -2.99 24.47 -7.68
N LYS A 83 -1.65 24.42 -7.60
CA LYS A 83 -0.83 23.24 -7.95
C LYS A 83 -1.02 22.01 -7.01
N ARG A 84 -1.78 22.14 -5.92
CA ARG A 84 -2.08 21.08 -4.92
C ARG A 84 -3.51 20.52 -5.00
N THR A 85 -4.15 20.58 -6.16
CA THR A 85 -5.49 19.99 -6.38
C THR A 85 -5.50 18.46 -6.35
N LYS A 86 -4.33 17.81 -6.45
CA LYS A 86 -4.17 16.36 -6.39
C LYS A 86 -4.21 15.85 -4.95
N ARG A 87 -4.87 14.71 -4.75
CA ARG A 87 -4.94 14.00 -3.47
C ARG A 87 -3.87 12.92 -3.37
N TYR A 88 -3.18 12.86 -2.25
CA TYR A 88 -2.10 11.90 -2.01
C TYR A 88 -2.43 11.05 -0.80
N CYS A 89 -2.15 9.75 -0.92
CA CYS A 89 -2.43 8.81 0.16
C CYS A 89 -1.47 9.05 1.34
N ASN A 90 -2.00 9.36 2.53
CA ASN A 90 -1.22 9.60 3.75
C ASN A 90 -0.48 8.37 4.29
N ALA A 91 -0.70 7.19 3.71
CA ALA A 91 0.09 6.01 4.04
C ALA A 91 1.33 5.86 3.15
N CYS A 92 1.20 6.09 1.84
CA CYS A 92 2.26 5.76 0.88
C CYS A 92 2.79 6.96 0.07
N GLY A 93 2.17 8.13 0.18
CA GLY A 93 2.56 9.34 -0.56
C GLY A 93 2.25 9.32 -2.06
N LYS A 94 1.61 8.26 -2.57
CA LYS A 94 1.24 8.15 -4.00
C LYS A 94 -0.08 8.85 -4.29
N HIS A 95 -0.20 9.33 -5.53
CA HIS A 95 -1.41 10.00 -6.02
C HIS A 95 -2.61 9.04 -6.02
N VAL A 96 -3.75 9.50 -5.51
CA VAL A 96 -4.99 8.73 -5.50
C VAL A 96 -5.77 8.99 -6.80
N LYS A 97 -5.91 7.97 -7.64
CA LYS A 97 -6.47 8.07 -9.01
C LYS A 97 -7.81 7.35 -9.20
N GLY A 98 -8.44 6.93 -8.10
CA GLY A 98 -9.67 6.15 -8.13
C GLY A 98 -10.16 5.90 -6.71
N PHE A 99 -10.46 4.64 -6.38
CA PHE A 99 -11.02 4.27 -5.08
C PHE A 99 -10.19 4.82 -3.93
N ILE A 100 -10.88 5.47 -2.99
CA ILE A 100 -10.30 6.24 -1.91
C ILE A 100 -11.12 6.07 -0.63
N TYR A 101 -10.44 6.07 0.50
CA TYR A 101 -11.00 6.39 1.80
C TYR A 101 -10.57 7.80 2.16
N HIS A 102 -11.54 8.70 2.28
CA HIS A 102 -11.32 10.11 2.56
C HIS A 102 -11.94 10.47 3.91
N CYS A 103 -11.18 11.16 4.76
CA CYS A 103 -11.67 11.75 6.00
C CYS A 103 -11.96 13.25 5.77
N PRO A 104 -13.24 13.67 5.67
CA PRO A 104 -13.58 15.06 5.36
C PRO A 104 -13.17 16.06 6.43
N GLU A 105 -13.11 15.62 7.70
CA GLU A 105 -12.78 16.48 8.84
C GLU A 105 -11.31 16.93 8.80
N LYS A 106 -10.40 15.97 8.55
CA LYS A 106 -8.95 16.21 8.56
C LYS A 106 -8.33 16.34 7.17
N ASP A 107 -9.13 16.17 6.12
CA ASP A 107 -8.68 16.13 4.71
C ASP A 107 -7.58 15.08 4.49
N LEU A 108 -7.73 13.91 5.12
CA LEU A 108 -6.81 12.78 5.00
C LEU A 108 -7.33 11.76 3.98
N ASP A 109 -6.42 11.19 3.21
CA ASP A 109 -6.72 10.31 2.10
C ASP A 109 -5.93 9.00 2.21
N LEU A 110 -6.60 7.87 1.99
CA LEU A 110 -5.98 6.54 1.97
C LEU A 110 -6.47 5.75 0.76
N HIS A 111 -5.58 5.02 0.09
CA HIS A 111 -6.02 3.95 -0.81
C HIS A 111 -6.65 2.82 0.03
N PRO A 112 -7.66 2.09 -0.47
CA PRO A 112 -8.21 0.92 0.22
C PRO A 112 -7.16 -0.13 0.61
N CYS A 113 -6.18 -0.40 -0.28
CA CYS A 113 -5.08 -1.33 0.02
C CYS A 113 -4.03 -0.76 0.98
N CYS A 114 -4.03 0.54 1.24
CA CYS A 114 -3.16 1.17 2.25
C CYS A 114 -3.80 1.18 3.64
N LEU A 115 -5.14 1.16 3.71
CA LEU A 115 -5.85 1.10 4.98
C LEU A 115 -5.59 -0.22 5.72
N ASN A 116 -5.49 -1.33 4.99
CA ASN A 116 -5.31 -2.68 5.58
C ASN A 116 -3.86 -3.16 5.47
N LEU A 117 -2.89 -2.25 5.61
CA LEU A 117 -1.48 -2.62 5.66
C LEU A 117 -1.21 -3.52 6.87
N MET A 118 -0.21 -4.40 6.73
CA MET A 118 0.28 -5.20 7.84
C MET A 118 0.83 -4.27 8.93
N LYS A 119 0.40 -4.48 10.19
CA LYS A 119 0.79 -3.62 11.30
C LYS A 119 2.23 -3.83 11.74
N GLU A 120 2.67 -5.07 11.66
CA GLU A 120 4.03 -5.46 11.98
C GLU A 120 4.46 -6.69 11.20
N PHE A 121 5.75 -6.79 10.96
CA PHE A 121 6.38 -8.02 10.48
C PHE A 121 7.75 -8.16 11.10
N GLN A 122 8.33 -9.35 10.99
CA GLN A 122 9.67 -9.64 11.44
C GLN A 122 10.56 -10.02 10.25
N ILE A 123 11.77 -9.49 10.22
CA ILE A 123 12.84 -9.93 9.32
C ILE A 123 14.03 -10.30 10.20
N ASP A 124 14.54 -11.52 10.04
CA ASP A 124 15.54 -12.10 10.95
C ASP A 124 15.08 -11.96 12.42
N HIS A 125 15.83 -11.26 13.26
CA HIS A 125 15.51 -11.04 14.68
C HIS A 125 14.99 -9.64 14.97
N VAL A 126 14.67 -8.84 13.94
CA VAL A 126 14.21 -7.46 14.12
C VAL A 126 12.75 -7.35 13.72
N LYS A 127 11.91 -6.89 14.65
CA LYS A 127 10.51 -6.56 14.38
C LYS A 127 10.40 -5.15 13.81
N PHE A 128 9.54 -4.98 12.81
CA PHE A 128 9.21 -3.71 12.18
C PHE A 128 7.74 -3.38 12.43
N HIS A 129 7.46 -2.14 12.80
CA HIS A 129 6.12 -1.65 13.08
C HIS A 129 5.73 -0.54 12.10
N LEU A 130 4.50 -0.59 11.60
CA LEU A 130 3.89 0.45 10.79
C LEU A 130 3.56 1.67 11.67
N ARG A 131 4.11 2.83 11.35
CA ARG A 131 3.84 4.09 12.07
C ARG A 131 4.19 5.31 11.22
N GLY A 132 3.66 6.46 11.63
CA GLY A 132 4.19 7.76 11.20
C GLY A 132 5.51 8.05 11.91
N THR A 133 6.43 8.76 11.24
CA THR A 133 7.76 9.08 11.78
C THR A 133 8.35 10.31 11.11
N LYS A 134 9.30 10.96 11.80
CA LYS A 134 10.12 12.07 11.28
C LYS A 134 11.52 11.63 10.86
N ALA A 135 11.83 10.34 10.96
CA ALA A 135 13.11 9.80 10.53
C ALA A 135 13.20 9.72 9.00
N LYS A 136 14.42 9.79 8.46
CA LYS A 136 14.69 9.59 7.03
C LYS A 136 14.50 8.13 6.66
N CYS A 137 13.87 7.87 5.53
CA CYS A 137 13.77 6.55 4.94
C CYS A 137 15.15 6.13 4.43
N ILE A 138 15.63 4.96 4.84
CA ILE A 138 16.96 4.48 4.42
C ILE A 138 17.04 4.09 2.94
N PHE A 139 15.90 3.93 2.25
CA PHE A 139 15.89 3.57 0.83
C PHE A 139 15.93 4.78 -0.11
N CYS A 140 15.25 5.88 0.25
CA CYS A 140 15.16 7.08 -0.59
C CYS A 140 15.80 8.33 0.04
N ASN A 141 16.24 8.24 1.30
CA ASN A 141 16.83 9.32 2.11
C ASN A 141 15.88 10.53 2.35
N GLN A 142 14.57 10.35 2.17
CA GLN A 142 13.54 11.37 2.40
C GLN A 142 12.76 11.12 3.69
N ILE A 143 12.21 12.17 4.29
CA ILE A 143 11.29 12.06 5.45
C ILE A 143 9.85 11.99 4.93
N ASP A 144 9.44 12.96 4.12
CA ASP A 144 8.13 13.05 3.49
C ASP A 144 8.17 12.56 2.03
N LEU A 145 6.99 12.32 1.47
CA LEU A 145 6.81 12.03 0.05
C LEU A 145 5.70 12.92 -0.51
N SER A 146 5.90 13.44 -1.72
CA SER A 146 4.95 14.37 -2.35
C SER A 146 4.64 15.60 -1.47
N GLY A 147 5.55 15.97 -0.57
CA GLY A 147 5.37 17.08 0.38
C GLY A 147 4.35 16.81 1.49
N ILE A 148 4.04 15.53 1.77
CA ILE A 148 3.17 15.12 2.87
C ILE A 148 3.84 14.07 3.76
N GLU A 149 3.46 14.07 5.03
CA GLU A 149 3.83 13.02 5.96
C GLU A 149 3.19 11.69 5.54
N VAL A 150 3.99 10.63 5.56
CA VAL A 150 3.60 9.28 5.15
C VAL A 150 3.97 8.25 6.21
N TRP A 151 3.44 7.05 6.06
CA TRP A 151 3.78 5.95 6.95
C TRP A 151 5.04 5.23 6.52
N SER A 152 5.70 4.66 7.51
CA SER A 152 6.87 3.82 7.36
C SER A 152 6.74 2.56 8.21
N TYR A 153 7.47 1.54 7.80
CA TYR A 153 7.85 0.45 8.69
C TYR A 153 9.16 0.80 9.36
N VAL A 154 9.13 0.83 10.68
CA VAL A 154 10.28 1.22 11.49
C VAL A 154 10.61 0.06 12.42
N SER A 155 11.87 -0.34 12.44
CA SER A 155 12.38 -1.35 13.37
C SER A 155 12.07 -1.00 14.82
N GLU A 156 11.95 -2.00 15.69
CA GLU A 156 11.69 -1.83 17.11
C GLU A 156 12.78 -1.01 17.82
N CYS A 157 14.05 -1.15 17.40
CA CYS A 157 15.16 -0.32 17.87
C CYS A 157 15.21 1.10 17.26
N GLY A 158 14.38 1.40 16.26
CA GLY A 158 14.31 2.72 15.64
C GLY A 158 15.39 3.04 14.60
N GLU A 159 16.41 2.18 14.45
CA GLU A 159 17.54 2.39 13.54
C GLU A 159 17.15 2.33 12.06
N TYR A 160 16.24 1.42 11.72
CA TYR A 160 15.77 1.22 10.36
C TYR A 160 14.37 1.80 10.18
N ASN A 161 14.23 2.69 9.21
CA ASN A 161 12.98 3.33 8.83
C ASN A 161 12.80 3.26 7.31
N VAL A 162 11.70 2.70 6.83
CA VAL A 162 11.45 2.53 5.39
C VAL A 162 10.01 2.92 5.06
N HIS A 163 9.82 3.83 4.12
CA HIS A 163 8.47 4.20 3.65
C HIS A 163 7.71 3.00 3.08
N VAL A 164 6.40 2.97 3.30
CA VAL A 164 5.50 1.95 2.73
C VAL A 164 5.63 1.87 1.20
N SER A 165 5.73 3.01 0.52
CA SER A 165 5.87 3.07 -0.95
C SER A 165 7.21 2.54 -1.43
N CYS A 166 8.32 2.85 -0.74
CA CYS A 166 9.64 2.34 -1.12
C CYS A 166 9.71 0.81 -1.02
N ILE A 167 9.04 0.20 -0.02
CA ILE A 167 8.90 -1.26 0.06
C ILE A 167 8.08 -1.80 -1.12
N ARG A 168 6.95 -1.15 -1.43
CA ARG A 168 6.10 -1.59 -2.55
C ARG A 168 6.82 -1.51 -3.89
N GLU A 169 7.57 -0.44 -4.14
CA GLU A 169 8.36 -0.26 -5.37
C GLU A 169 9.44 -1.33 -5.48
N LEU A 170 10.18 -1.57 -4.40
CA LEU A 170 11.16 -2.66 -4.36
C LEU A 170 10.54 -4.02 -4.74
N ILE A 171 9.36 -4.33 -4.24
CA ILE A 171 8.66 -5.59 -4.54
C ILE A 171 8.22 -5.64 -6.01
N VAL A 172 7.67 -4.55 -6.54
CA VAL A 172 7.26 -4.48 -7.95
C VAL A 172 8.49 -4.65 -8.86
N ASP A 173 9.58 -3.95 -8.58
CA ASP A 173 10.82 -4.03 -9.35
C ASP A 173 11.41 -5.45 -9.33
N GLU A 174 11.41 -6.13 -8.18
CA GLU A 174 11.89 -7.53 -8.11
C GLU A 174 10.99 -8.49 -8.89
N LEU A 175 9.68 -8.27 -8.87
CA LEU A 175 8.70 -9.07 -9.61
C LEU A 175 8.82 -8.88 -11.13
N GLU A 176 9.11 -7.66 -11.59
CA GLU A 176 9.28 -7.37 -13.02
C GLU A 176 10.64 -7.85 -13.55
N ASN A 177 11.70 -7.78 -12.74
CA ASN A 177 13.06 -8.14 -13.15
C ASN A 177 13.39 -9.64 -13.02
N GLY A 178 12.49 -10.47 -12.49
CA GLY A 178 12.65 -11.94 -12.44
C GLY A 178 13.84 -12.44 -11.60
N THR A 179 14.42 -11.59 -10.74
CA THR A 179 15.67 -11.87 -10.00
C THR A 179 15.48 -12.64 -8.70
N THR A 180 14.24 -13.03 -8.37
CA THR A 180 13.90 -13.64 -7.08
C THR A 180 13.09 -14.91 -7.26
N ASP A 181 13.58 -16.02 -6.70
CA ASP A 181 12.87 -17.30 -6.64
C ASP A 181 11.44 -17.12 -6.10
N ILE A 182 10.48 -17.77 -6.76
CA ILE A 182 9.04 -17.60 -6.58
C ILE A 182 8.62 -17.91 -5.13
N LEU A 183 9.37 -18.77 -4.43
CA LEU A 183 9.13 -19.08 -3.02
C LEU A 183 9.48 -17.93 -2.07
N ALA A 184 10.46 -17.09 -2.42
CA ALA A 184 11.03 -16.09 -1.51
C ALA A 184 10.10 -14.88 -1.26
N LEU A 185 9.15 -14.62 -2.16
CA LEU A 185 8.23 -13.49 -2.06
C LEU A 185 6.94 -13.79 -1.30
N LYS A 186 6.74 -15.03 -0.83
CA LYS A 186 5.56 -15.40 -0.03
C LYS A 186 5.47 -14.60 1.27
N ASN A 187 6.61 -14.08 1.75
CA ASN A 187 6.71 -13.14 2.86
C ASN A 187 7.42 -11.87 2.37
N LEU A 188 6.83 -10.70 2.60
CA LEU A 188 7.37 -9.38 2.23
C LEU A 188 8.82 -9.14 2.71
N GLY A 189 9.33 -9.97 3.62
CA GLY A 189 10.61 -9.81 4.29
C GLY A 189 11.85 -10.01 3.41
N LEU A 190 11.88 -10.93 2.44
CA LEU A 190 13.14 -11.25 1.74
C LEU A 190 13.67 -10.12 0.84
N PRO A 191 12.84 -9.44 0.01
CA PRO A 191 13.30 -8.27 -0.76
C PRO A 191 13.83 -7.17 0.15
N ILE A 192 13.07 -6.88 1.21
CA ILE A 192 13.42 -5.87 2.21
C ILE A 192 14.75 -6.24 2.87
N GLN A 193 14.92 -7.50 3.30
CA GLN A 193 16.15 -8.01 3.91
C GLN A 193 17.36 -7.82 3.01
N ARG A 194 17.27 -8.17 1.73
CA ARG A 194 18.37 -8.01 0.78
C ARG A 194 18.76 -6.55 0.64
N ARG A 195 17.77 -5.65 0.49
CA ARG A 195 18.05 -4.22 0.35
C ARG A 195 18.59 -3.62 1.65
N LEU A 196 18.10 -4.05 2.80
CA LEU A 196 18.63 -3.68 4.12
C LEU A 196 20.10 -4.10 4.28
N LYS A 197 20.44 -5.35 3.94
CA LYS A 197 21.83 -5.86 3.99
C LYS A 197 22.78 -5.06 3.09
N ARG A 198 22.31 -4.64 1.90
CA ARG A 198 23.07 -3.73 1.01
C ARG A 198 23.30 -2.35 1.61
N ASN A 199 22.48 -1.92 2.56
CA ASN A 199 22.63 -0.68 3.32
C ASN A 199 23.31 -0.91 4.69
N GLY A 200 24.03 -2.03 4.87
CA GLY A 200 24.84 -2.28 6.07
C GLY A 200 24.09 -2.92 7.23
N TRP A 201 22.86 -3.39 7.06
CA TRP A 201 22.15 -4.09 8.14
C TRP A 201 22.74 -5.47 8.44
N MET A 202 22.98 -5.77 9.72
CA MET A 202 23.57 -7.02 10.19
C MET A 202 22.55 -8.08 10.65
N GLY A 203 21.25 -7.89 10.43
CA GLY A 203 20.20 -8.85 10.86
C GLY A 203 19.80 -8.73 12.33
N LYS A 204 20.30 -7.71 13.02
CA LYS A 204 20.03 -7.36 14.42
C LYS A 204 20.06 -5.84 14.59
N CYS A 205 19.52 -5.35 15.70
CA CYS A 205 19.76 -3.99 16.17
C CYS A 205 21.16 -3.91 16.81
N ALA A 206 21.80 -2.73 16.76
CA ALA A 206 23.13 -2.52 17.33
C ALA A 206 23.18 -2.73 18.84
#